data_AF-K1RX98-F1
#
_entry.id   AF-K1RX98-F1
#
_cell.length_a   1.000
_cell.length_b   1.000
_cell.length_c   1.000
_cell.angle_alpha   90.00
_cell.angle_beta   90.00
_cell.angle_gamma   90.00
#
_symmetry.space_group_name_H-M   'P 1'
#
loop_
_entity.id
_entity.type
_entity.pdbx_description
1 polymer ?
#
loop_
_entity_poly.entity_id
_entity_poly.type
_entity_poly.pdbx_seq_one_letter_code
_entity_poly.pdbx_strand_id
1 'polypeptide(L)'
;MAEDEEGFLYPQVDTSKCVDCHLCEKVCPVINKYEARIPLNVYAAKNSDDEVRRSSSSGGIFTLLAEQTIKDGGVVFGACWDNEWKIRHDYVDNISNLQKFRSSKYLQSVIGDSYLKAEQFLKTDRKVMFTGTPCQVAGLKHFLRKEYDNLLAVEVICHSVPSPGVWQQYLTTRLTTLKWEKSDIRNISFRGK
;
A
#
# COMPACT_ATOMS: atom_id res chain seq x y z
N MET A 1 9.69 -14.48 -4.18
CA MET A 1 8.34 -14.65 -3.60
C MET A 1 7.66 -15.75 -4.37
N ALA A 2 6.80 -16.53 -3.72
CA ALA A 2 5.99 -17.56 -4.35
C ALA A 2 4.51 -17.34 -4.03
N GLU A 3 3.65 -17.67 -4.98
CA GLU A 3 2.20 -17.71 -4.76
C GLU A 3 1.83 -19.05 -4.11
N ASP A 4 0.86 -19.04 -3.20
CA ASP A 4 0.17 -20.26 -2.76
C ASP A 4 -0.96 -20.66 -3.73
N GLU A 5 -1.71 -21.72 -3.41
CA GLU A 5 -2.82 -22.21 -4.24
C GLU A 5 -3.97 -21.20 -4.40
N GLU A 6 -4.07 -20.25 -3.46
CA GLU A 6 -5.06 -19.16 -3.47
C GLU A 6 -4.50 -17.87 -4.11
N GLY A 7 -3.27 -17.90 -4.63
CA GLY A 7 -2.62 -16.76 -5.28
C GLY A 7 -2.04 -15.71 -4.32
N PHE A 8 -2.01 -15.96 -3.00
CA PHE A 8 -1.35 -15.06 -2.06
C PHE A 8 0.17 -15.17 -2.18
N LEU A 9 0.84 -14.03 -2.25
CA LEU A 9 2.29 -13.97 -2.32
C LEU A 9 2.94 -14.05 -0.93
N TYR A 10 3.88 -14.97 -0.77
CA TYR A 10 4.68 -15.16 0.42
C TYR A 10 6.19 -14.97 0.15
N PRO A 11 6.96 -14.53 1.16
CA PRO A 11 8.42 -14.56 1.07
C PRO A 11 8.90 -16.01 0.90
N GLN A 12 9.81 -16.22 -0.04
CA GLN A 12 10.46 -17.51 -0.26
C GLN A 12 11.96 -17.28 -0.18
N VAL A 13 12.63 -17.97 0.75
CA VAL A 13 14.08 -17.88 0.94
C VAL A 13 14.78 -18.73 -0.12
N ASP A 14 15.72 -18.14 -0.84
CA ASP A 14 16.64 -18.86 -1.70
C ASP A 14 17.78 -19.42 -0.83
N THR A 15 17.70 -20.71 -0.49
CA THR A 15 18.66 -21.38 0.41
C THR A 15 20.08 -21.42 -0.17
N SER A 16 20.24 -21.29 -1.50
CA SER A 16 21.56 -21.23 -2.13
C SER A 16 22.28 -19.89 -1.89
N LYS A 17 21.53 -18.83 -1.59
CA LYS A 17 22.05 -17.47 -1.33
C LYS A 17 21.96 -17.06 0.14
N CYS A 18 21.22 -17.81 0.94
CA CYS A 18 21.02 -17.52 2.35
C CYS A 18 22.34 -17.71 3.11
N VAL A 19 22.73 -16.69 3.87
CA VAL A 19 23.92 -16.72 4.75
C VAL A 19 23.56 -17.04 6.21
N ASP A 20 22.37 -17.58 6.45
CA ASP A 20 21.86 -17.99 7.76
C ASP A 20 21.96 -16.91 8.86
N CYS A 21 21.69 -15.65 8.51
CA CYS A 21 21.77 -14.53 9.46
C CYS A 21 20.53 -14.40 10.39
N HIS A 22 19.47 -15.16 10.10
CA HIS A 22 18.15 -15.10 10.75
C HIS A 22 17.48 -13.72 10.73
N LEU A 23 17.93 -12.80 9.87
CA LEU A 23 17.38 -11.44 9.88
C LEU A 23 15.92 -11.42 9.44
N CYS A 24 15.55 -12.20 8.42
CA CYS A 24 14.17 -12.31 7.95
C CYS A 24 13.19 -12.77 9.04
N GLU A 25 13.63 -13.64 9.94
CA GLU A 25 12.83 -14.12 11.07
C GLU A 25 12.74 -13.07 12.17
N LYS A 26 13.87 -12.44 12.54
CA LYS A 26 13.94 -11.41 13.59
C LYS A 26 13.09 -10.17 13.28
N VAL A 27 12.93 -9.83 12.00
CA VAL A 27 12.14 -8.67 11.56
C VAL A 27 10.68 -9.00 11.24
N CYS A 28 10.29 -10.27 11.26
CA CYS A 28 8.96 -10.69 10.83
C CYS A 28 7.89 -10.32 11.89
N PRO A 29 6.91 -9.46 11.57
CA PRO A 29 5.87 -9.07 12.54
C PRO A 29 4.85 -10.18 12.83
N VAL A 30 4.81 -11.25 12.02
CA VAL A 30 3.96 -12.43 12.27
C VAL A 30 4.58 -13.31 13.35
N ILE A 31 5.91 -13.43 13.34
CA ILE A 31 6.67 -14.22 14.33
C ILE A 31 6.86 -13.40 15.61
N ASN A 32 7.21 -12.12 15.47
CA ASN A 32 7.51 -11.22 16.60
C ASN A 32 6.32 -10.30 16.85
N LYS A 33 5.45 -10.67 17.80
CA LYS A 33 4.30 -9.84 18.17
C LYS A 33 4.75 -8.63 18.99
N TYR A 34 4.12 -7.48 18.73
CA TYR A 34 4.37 -6.23 19.45
C TYR A 34 3.29 -5.96 20.50
N GLU A 35 3.66 -5.14 21.47
CA GLU A 35 2.71 -4.62 22.46
C GLU A 35 1.62 -3.77 21.79
N ALA A 36 0.42 -3.84 22.37
CA ALA A 36 -0.69 -3.01 21.93
C ALA A 36 -0.35 -1.53 22.15
N ARG A 37 -0.73 -0.70 21.18
CA ARG A 37 -0.56 0.76 21.26
C ARG A 37 -1.89 1.41 21.59
N ILE A 38 -1.84 2.46 22.41
CA ILE A 38 -3.00 3.30 22.73
C ILE A 38 -2.86 4.59 21.91
N PRO A 39 -3.93 5.06 21.24
CA PRO A 39 -3.88 6.32 20.52
C PRO A 39 -3.64 7.48 21.49
N LEU A 40 -2.71 8.38 21.14
CA LEU A 40 -2.47 9.60 21.92
C LEU A 40 -3.66 10.57 21.80
N ASN A 41 -4.26 10.64 20.61
CA ASN A 41 -5.41 11.48 20.31
C ASN A 41 -6.32 10.79 19.29
N VAL A 42 -7.61 11.13 19.32
CA VAL A 42 -8.61 10.64 18.36
C VAL A 42 -9.40 11.81 17.82
N TYR A 43 -9.47 11.92 16.49
CA TYR A 43 -10.18 12.99 15.80
C TYR A 43 -11.11 12.43 14.74
N ALA A 44 -12.21 13.14 14.48
CA ALA A 44 -13.08 12.91 13.33
C ALA A 44 -12.92 14.08 12.36
N ALA A 45 -12.59 13.80 11.11
CA ALA A 45 -12.37 14.82 10.09
C ALA A 45 -12.87 14.35 8.72
N LYS A 46 -13.24 15.31 7.87
CA LYS A 46 -13.53 15.10 6.45
C LYS A 46 -12.95 16.26 5.64
N ASN A 47 -12.61 15.97 4.39
CA ASN A 47 -12.19 16.94 3.41
C ASN A 47 -13.36 17.88 3.09
N SER A 48 -13.08 19.19 3.14
CA SER A 48 -14.02 20.25 2.79
C SER A 48 -14.29 20.32 1.29
N ASP A 49 -13.37 19.81 0.46
CA ASP A 49 -13.59 19.65 -0.97
C ASP A 49 -14.48 18.42 -1.25
N ASP A 50 -15.65 18.71 -1.81
CA ASP A 50 -16.67 17.71 -2.12
C ASP A 50 -16.27 16.77 -3.25
N GLU A 51 -15.51 17.23 -4.25
CA GLU A 51 -15.03 16.38 -5.35
C GLU A 51 -13.95 15.41 -4.88
N VAL A 52 -13.02 15.89 -4.05
CA VAL A 52 -12.01 15.02 -3.42
C VAL A 52 -12.70 13.99 -2.52
N ARG A 53 -13.71 14.40 -1.76
CA ARG A 53 -14.47 13.48 -0.90
C ARG A 53 -15.26 12.46 -1.73
N ARG A 54 -15.90 12.88 -2.83
CA ARG A 54 -16.60 11.99 -3.78
C ARG A 54 -15.66 10.96 -4.42
N SER A 55 -14.43 11.35 -4.75
CA SER A 55 -13.43 10.44 -5.32
C SER A 55 -12.65 9.60 -4.29
N SER A 56 -12.93 9.77 -2.99
CA SER A 56 -12.26 9.04 -1.89
C SER A 56 -13.13 7.94 -1.27
N SER A 57 -12.53 6.97 -0.58
CA SER A 57 -13.28 5.87 0.07
C SER A 57 -14.16 6.28 1.26
N SER A 58 -13.86 7.43 1.86
CA SER A 58 -14.46 7.95 3.09
C SER A 58 -14.26 9.48 3.12
N GLY A 59 -13.86 10.05 4.26
CA GLY A 59 -13.67 11.48 4.46
C GLY A 59 -12.58 12.16 3.63
N GLY A 60 -11.79 11.46 2.81
CA GLY A 60 -10.81 12.10 1.91
C GLY A 60 -9.58 12.70 2.60
N ILE A 61 -9.25 12.23 3.81
CA ILE A 61 -8.09 12.70 4.60
C ILE A 61 -6.75 12.33 3.96
N PHE A 62 -6.65 11.16 3.32
CA PHE A 62 -5.45 10.74 2.58
C PHE A 62 -4.94 11.85 1.66
N THR A 63 -5.84 12.42 0.85
CA THR A 63 -5.48 13.45 -0.14
C THR A 63 -4.91 14.70 0.53
N LEU A 64 -5.49 15.14 1.65
CA LEU A 64 -4.99 16.33 2.37
C LEU A 64 -3.55 16.13 2.87
N LEU A 65 -3.29 14.99 3.50
CA LEU A 65 -1.95 14.65 4.01
C LEU A 65 -0.93 14.49 2.87
N ALA A 66 -1.36 13.85 1.78
CA ALA A 66 -0.50 13.59 0.63
C ALA A 66 -0.15 14.87 -0.13
N GLU A 67 -1.11 15.76 -0.35
CA GLU A 67 -0.87 17.06 -0.99
C GLU A 67 0.05 17.93 -0.14
N GLN A 68 -0.12 17.95 1.19
CA GLN A 68 0.78 18.68 2.07
C GLN A 68 2.20 18.12 2.01
N THR A 69 2.35 16.79 2.04
CA THR A 69 3.66 16.13 1.94
C THR A 69 4.39 16.53 0.65
N ILE A 70 3.68 16.57 -0.49
CA ILE A 70 4.25 16.96 -1.78
C ILE A 70 4.59 18.46 -1.81
N LYS A 71 3.72 19.32 -1.27
CA LYS A 71 3.99 20.77 -1.15
C LYS A 71 5.25 21.05 -0.33
N ASP A 72 5.54 20.22 0.65
CA ASP A 72 6.75 20.27 1.46
C ASP A 72 7.97 19.63 0.76
N GLY A 73 7.90 19.35 -0.55
CA GLY A 73 8.97 18.74 -1.34
C GLY A 73 9.13 17.23 -1.15
N GLY A 74 8.18 16.56 -0.46
CA GLY A 74 8.24 15.14 -0.15
C GLY A 74 7.80 14.20 -1.27
N VAL A 75 7.65 12.92 -0.90
CA VAL A 75 7.09 11.85 -1.73
C VAL A 75 6.00 11.11 -0.98
N VAL A 76 5.04 10.55 -1.71
CA VAL A 76 3.93 9.77 -1.16
C VAL A 76 3.96 8.37 -1.75
N PHE A 77 4.00 7.35 -0.91
CA PHE A 77 3.84 5.95 -1.28
C PHE A 77 2.43 5.47 -1.02
N GLY A 78 1.89 4.66 -1.92
CA GLY A 78 0.59 4.04 -1.74
C GLY A 78 0.28 2.94 -2.75
N ALA A 79 -0.88 2.30 -2.56
CA ALA A 79 -1.33 1.21 -3.40
C ALA A 79 -2.00 1.69 -4.69
N CYS A 80 -1.55 1.20 -5.84
CA CYS A 80 -2.12 1.48 -7.16
C CYS A 80 -2.34 0.20 -7.97
N TRP A 81 -3.17 0.31 -9.02
CA TRP A 81 -3.33 -0.76 -10.01
C TRP A 81 -2.10 -0.84 -10.91
N ASP A 82 -1.72 -2.05 -11.29
CA ASP A 82 -0.82 -2.29 -12.41
C ASP A 82 -1.57 -2.58 -13.71
N ASN A 83 -0.81 -2.84 -14.77
CA ASN A 83 -1.35 -3.08 -16.10
C ASN A 83 -2.15 -4.40 -16.18
N GLU A 84 -1.97 -5.29 -15.20
CA GLU A 84 -2.65 -6.58 -15.10
C GLU A 84 -3.83 -6.55 -14.11
N TRP A 85 -4.20 -5.36 -13.62
CA TRP A 85 -5.20 -5.16 -12.57
C TRP A 85 -4.89 -5.96 -11.29
N LYS A 86 -3.60 -6.14 -10.99
CA LYS A 86 -3.10 -6.47 -9.67
C LYS A 86 -2.74 -5.18 -8.92
N ILE A 87 -2.47 -5.30 -7.64
CA ILE A 87 -2.18 -4.14 -6.78
C ILE A 87 -0.70 -4.16 -6.41
N ARG A 88 -0.02 -3.03 -6.61
CA ARG A 88 1.36 -2.82 -6.17
C ARG A 88 1.47 -1.53 -5.36
N HIS A 89 2.50 -1.43 -4.54
CA HIS A 89 2.92 -0.15 -4.01
C HIS A 89 3.80 0.57 -5.01
N ASP A 90 3.62 1.88 -5.08
CA ASP A 90 4.41 2.78 -5.89
C ASP A 90 4.52 4.12 -5.14
N TYR A 91 5.25 5.08 -5.70
CA TYR A 91 5.31 6.44 -5.18
C TYR A 91 4.96 7.49 -6.22
N VAL A 92 4.58 8.66 -5.74
CA VAL A 92 4.45 9.88 -6.54
C VAL A 92 5.04 11.05 -5.78
N ASP A 93 5.48 12.06 -6.51
CA ASP A 93 6.05 13.30 -5.99
C ASP A 93 5.35 14.55 -6.55
N ASN A 94 4.20 14.36 -7.17
CA ASN A 94 3.42 15.43 -7.78
C ASN A 94 1.93 15.18 -7.56
N ILE A 95 1.19 16.27 -7.35
CA ILE A 95 -0.22 16.24 -6.96
C ILE A 95 -1.08 15.60 -8.05
N SER A 96 -0.76 15.82 -9.33
CA SER A 96 -1.52 15.32 -10.48
C SER A 96 -1.44 13.81 -10.68
N ASN A 97 -0.62 13.08 -9.90
CA ASN A 97 -0.57 11.63 -9.90
C ASN A 97 -1.17 10.99 -8.63
N LEU A 98 -1.59 11.78 -7.64
CA LEU A 98 -2.14 11.26 -6.37
C LEU A 98 -3.41 10.43 -6.55
N GLN A 99 -4.19 10.68 -7.60
CA GLN A 99 -5.42 9.91 -7.86
C GLN A 99 -5.16 8.40 -8.01
N LYS A 100 -3.94 7.99 -8.38
CA LYS A 100 -3.53 6.57 -8.47
C LYS A 100 -3.70 5.84 -7.14
N PHE A 101 -3.50 6.54 -6.02
CA PHE A 101 -3.55 5.99 -4.66
C PHE A 101 -4.90 6.18 -3.98
N ARG A 102 -5.77 7.05 -4.51
CA ARG A 102 -7.13 7.23 -3.99
C ARG A 102 -7.95 5.94 -4.15
N SER A 103 -9.02 5.88 -3.37
CA SER A 103 -9.95 4.75 -3.25
C SER A 103 -9.33 3.46 -2.67
N SER A 104 -10.19 2.66 -2.06
CA SER A 104 -9.80 1.42 -1.39
C SER A 104 -9.67 0.30 -2.40
N LYS A 105 -8.61 -0.46 -2.20
CA LYS A 105 -8.11 -1.49 -3.09
C LYS A 105 -8.01 -2.77 -2.26
N TYR A 106 -9.05 -3.60 -2.31
CA TYR A 106 -9.21 -4.76 -1.43
C TYR A 106 -8.52 -5.99 -2.02
N LEU A 107 -7.23 -5.91 -2.32
CA LEU A 107 -6.41 -7.06 -2.68
C LEU A 107 -5.05 -6.92 -2.01
N GLN A 108 -4.30 -8.02 -1.91
CA GLN A 108 -2.92 -7.96 -1.48
C GLN A 108 -2.12 -7.03 -2.40
N SER A 109 -1.49 -6.01 -1.82
CA SER A 109 -0.62 -5.10 -2.56
C SER A 109 0.83 -5.53 -2.46
N VAL A 110 1.47 -5.74 -3.61
CA VAL A 110 2.87 -6.14 -3.73
C VAL A 110 3.77 -4.94 -3.38
N ILE A 111 4.60 -5.09 -2.35
CA ILE A 111 5.52 -4.03 -1.91
C ILE A 111 6.64 -3.77 -2.93
N GLY A 112 7.19 -4.82 -3.55
CA GLY A 112 8.30 -4.71 -4.49
C GLY A 112 9.53 -4.04 -3.85
N ASP A 113 10.09 -3.05 -4.53
CA ASP A 113 11.23 -2.26 -4.08
C ASP A 113 10.83 -0.98 -3.31
N SER A 114 9.54 -0.81 -2.98
CA SER A 114 9.03 0.42 -2.38
C SER A 114 9.69 0.76 -1.04
N TYR A 115 10.03 -0.24 -0.21
CA TYR A 115 10.75 0.00 1.04
C TYR A 115 12.17 0.53 0.81
N LEU A 116 12.88 -0.02 -0.17
CA LEU A 116 14.22 0.44 -0.57
C LEU A 116 14.17 1.88 -1.06
N LYS A 117 13.21 2.19 -1.94
CA LYS A 117 13.00 3.55 -2.45
C LYS A 117 12.63 4.53 -1.32
N ALA A 118 11.75 4.14 -0.40
CA ALA A 118 11.41 4.96 0.75
C ALA A 118 12.64 5.29 1.59
N GLU A 119 13.48 4.28 1.90
CA GLU A 119 14.72 4.49 2.64
C GLU A 119 15.70 5.43 1.91
N GLN A 120 15.81 5.30 0.58
CA GLN A 120 16.66 6.19 -0.23
C GLN A 120 16.21 7.66 -0.10
N PHE A 121 14.91 7.95 -0.21
CA PHE A 121 14.40 9.30 -0.02
C PHE A 121 14.59 9.83 1.41
N LEU A 122 14.36 8.97 2.41
CA LEU A 122 14.55 9.32 3.81
C LEU A 122 16.03 9.67 4.11
N LYS A 123 16.98 8.92 3.53
CA LYS A 123 18.43 9.15 3.66
C LYS A 123 18.90 10.45 3.00
N THR A 124 18.16 10.96 2.02
CA THR A 124 18.41 12.28 1.39
C THR A 124 17.65 13.41 2.09
N ASP A 125 17.19 13.19 3.32
CA ASP A 125 16.40 14.14 4.11
C ASP A 125 15.07 14.58 3.47
N ARG A 126 14.57 13.82 2.49
CA ARG A 126 13.31 14.11 1.83
C ARG A 126 12.16 13.54 2.66
N LYS A 127 11.11 14.35 2.89
CA LYS A 127 9.88 13.89 3.55
C LYS A 127 9.26 12.71 2.80
N VAL A 128 8.92 11.66 3.52
CA VAL A 128 8.21 10.49 2.98
C VAL A 128 6.91 10.29 3.73
N MET A 129 5.79 10.28 3.02
CA MET A 129 4.54 9.73 3.53
C MET A 129 4.39 8.31 2.99
N PHE A 130 4.32 7.32 3.86
CA PHE A 130 4.08 5.93 3.46
C PHE A 130 2.70 5.48 3.92
N THR A 131 1.82 5.18 2.97
CA THR A 131 0.47 4.71 3.26
C THR A 131 0.36 3.22 3.04
N GLY A 132 -0.35 2.50 3.91
CA GLY A 132 -0.51 1.06 3.77
C GLY A 132 -1.43 0.46 4.81
N THR A 133 -1.55 -0.87 4.80
CA THR A 133 -2.16 -1.62 5.90
C THR A 133 -1.19 -1.69 7.10
N PRO A 134 -1.65 -1.98 8.32
CA PRO A 134 -0.79 -2.02 9.50
C PRO A 134 0.39 -2.98 9.35
N CYS A 135 0.18 -4.15 8.72
CA CYS A 135 1.26 -5.10 8.47
C CYS A 135 2.31 -4.57 7.47
N GLN A 136 1.90 -3.78 6.47
CA GLN A 136 2.82 -3.17 5.51
C GLN A 136 3.62 -2.01 6.12
N VAL A 137 3.00 -1.22 7.00
CA VAL A 137 3.69 -0.15 7.71
C VAL A 137 4.66 -0.72 8.76
N ALA A 138 4.26 -1.76 9.49
CA ALA A 138 5.16 -2.51 10.36
C ALA A 138 6.35 -3.09 9.59
N GLY A 139 6.10 -3.71 8.43
CA GLY A 139 7.14 -4.21 7.53
C GLY A 139 8.16 -3.15 7.12
N LEU A 140 7.69 -1.95 6.75
CA LEU A 140 8.58 -0.82 6.46
C LEU A 140 9.43 -0.45 7.67
N LYS A 141 8.82 -0.27 8.85
CA LYS A 141 9.55 0.13 10.06
C LYS A 141 10.62 -0.89 10.44
N HIS A 142 10.34 -2.19 10.33
CA HIS A 142 11.33 -3.23 10.60
C HIS A 142 12.45 -3.26 9.57
N PHE A 143 12.12 -3.03 8.30
CA PHE A 143 13.11 -2.90 7.24
C PHE A 143 14.06 -1.72 7.50
N LEU A 144 13.54 -0.57 7.92
CA LEU A 144 14.31 0.64 8.19
C LEU A 144 15.24 0.52 9.41
N ARG A 145 14.89 -0.31 10.40
CA ARG A 145 15.67 -0.60 11.62
C ARG A 145 16.02 0.62 12.50
N LYS A 146 15.43 1.78 12.22
CA LYS A 146 15.48 2.99 13.04
C LYS A 146 14.28 3.86 12.71
N GLU A 147 13.94 4.77 13.61
CA GLU A 147 12.94 5.79 13.33
C GLU A 147 13.57 6.90 12.48
N TYR A 148 12.70 7.56 11.71
CA TYR A 148 13.04 8.67 10.83
C TYR A 148 12.06 9.81 11.09
N ASP A 149 12.55 10.97 11.51
CA ASP A 149 11.70 12.14 11.81
C ASP A 149 10.98 12.67 10.57
N ASN A 150 11.54 12.41 9.38
CA ASN A 150 10.98 12.76 8.08
C ASN A 150 10.08 11.67 7.46
N LEU A 151 9.66 10.66 8.25
CA LEU A 151 8.68 9.63 7.85
C LEU A 151 7.30 9.85 8.48
N LEU A 152 6.30 10.11 7.65
CA LEU A 152 4.89 10.05 8.04
C LEU A 152 4.29 8.68 7.63
N ALA A 153 4.11 7.79 8.60
CA ALA A 153 3.44 6.51 8.39
C ALA A 153 1.92 6.65 8.56
N VAL A 154 1.13 6.27 7.55
CA VAL A 154 -0.33 6.38 7.58
C VAL A 154 -0.96 5.03 7.30
N GLU A 155 -1.67 4.50 8.29
CA GLU A 155 -2.30 3.19 8.22
C GLU A 155 -3.79 3.31 7.90
N VAL A 156 -4.28 2.43 7.02
CA VAL A 156 -5.72 2.21 6.86
C VAL A 156 -6.17 1.09 7.79
N ILE A 157 -7.35 1.22 8.39
CA ILE A 157 -7.96 0.13 9.15
C ILE A 157 -8.17 -1.05 8.21
N CYS A 158 -7.61 -2.20 8.56
CA CYS A 158 -7.63 -3.40 7.76
C CYS A 158 -8.01 -4.59 8.63
N HIS A 159 -8.85 -5.48 8.09
CA HIS A 159 -9.21 -6.75 8.73
C HIS A 159 -8.60 -7.93 7.96
N SER A 160 -8.80 -7.97 6.65
CA SER A 160 -8.23 -8.98 5.76
C SER A 160 -8.22 -8.48 4.31
N VAL A 161 -7.53 -9.22 3.45
CA VAL A 161 -7.59 -9.08 1.99
C VAL A 161 -8.12 -10.38 1.38
N PRO A 162 -8.96 -10.32 0.34
CA PRO A 162 -9.42 -11.51 -0.38
C PRO A 162 -8.29 -12.11 -1.23
N SER A 163 -8.48 -13.38 -1.63
CA SER A 163 -7.57 -14.14 -2.48
C SER A 163 -7.30 -13.42 -3.81
N PRO A 164 -6.01 -13.18 -4.16
CA PRO A 164 -5.63 -12.71 -5.49
C PRO A 164 -6.01 -13.70 -6.59
N GLY A 165 -5.97 -15.02 -6.32
CA GLY A 165 -6.39 -16.06 -7.25
C GLY A 165 -7.88 -15.96 -7.61
N VAL A 166 -8.76 -15.84 -6.62
CA VAL A 166 -10.21 -15.63 -6.82
C VAL A 166 -10.47 -14.34 -7.61
N TRP A 167 -9.73 -13.27 -7.32
CA TRP A 167 -9.83 -12.03 -8.08
C TRP A 167 -9.47 -12.21 -9.56
N GLN A 168 -8.38 -12.89 -9.87
CA GLN A 168 -7.96 -13.14 -11.26
C GLN A 168 -8.97 -14.03 -12.01
N GLN A 169 -9.54 -15.03 -11.35
CA GLN A 169 -10.61 -15.85 -11.92
C GLN A 169 -11.88 -15.03 -12.19
N TYR A 170 -12.28 -14.19 -11.23
CA TYR A 170 -13.41 -13.27 -11.39
C TYR A 170 -13.18 -12.33 -12.58
N LEU A 171 -12.02 -11.68 -12.65
CA LEU A 171 -11.69 -10.75 -13.71
C LEU A 171 -11.74 -11.43 -15.08
N THR A 172 -11.09 -12.59 -15.22
CA THR A 172 -11.10 -13.39 -16.46
C THR A 172 -12.51 -13.78 -16.89
N THR A 173 -13.33 -14.25 -15.95
CA THR A 173 -14.72 -14.65 -16.21
C THR A 173 -15.56 -13.46 -16.68
N ARG A 174 -15.43 -12.30 -16.02
CA ARG A 174 -16.14 -11.08 -16.37
C ARG A 174 -15.74 -10.56 -17.75
N LEU A 175 -14.44 -10.49 -18.03
CA LEU A 175 -13.91 -10.05 -19.32
C LEU A 175 -14.39 -10.96 -20.46
N THR A 176 -14.33 -12.28 -20.27
CA THR A 176 -14.84 -13.26 -21.25
C THR A 176 -16.34 -13.06 -21.52
N THR A 177 -17.13 -12.89 -20.46
CA THR A 177 -18.59 -12.67 -20.58
C THR A 177 -18.92 -11.38 -21.32
N LEU A 178 -18.15 -10.32 -21.08
CA LEU A 178 -18.33 -9.01 -21.71
C LEU A 178 -17.69 -8.92 -23.10
N LYS A 179 -16.88 -9.92 -23.50
CA LYS A 179 -16.01 -9.87 -24.68
C LYS A 179 -15.07 -8.66 -24.65
N TRP A 180 -14.52 -8.38 -23.47
CA TRP A 180 -13.59 -7.29 -23.24
C TRP A 180 -12.18 -7.84 -23.04
N GLU A 181 -11.20 -7.05 -23.45
CA GLU A 181 -9.80 -7.21 -23.09
C GLU A 181 -9.47 -6.43 -21.82
N LYS A 182 -8.33 -6.75 -21.16
CA LYS A 182 -7.89 -6.00 -19.96
C LYS A 182 -7.70 -4.50 -20.23
N SER A 183 -7.36 -4.12 -21.47
CA SER A 183 -7.21 -2.74 -21.92
C SER A 183 -8.53 -1.96 -21.99
N ASP A 184 -9.67 -2.65 -22.03
CA ASP A 184 -10.99 -2.01 -22.07
C ASP A 184 -11.43 -1.51 -20.69
N ILE A 185 -10.84 -2.06 -19.63
CA ILE A 185 -11.12 -1.64 -18.25
C ILE A 185 -10.58 -0.21 -18.05
N ARG A 186 -11.46 0.70 -17.62
CA ARG A 186 -11.09 2.09 -17.30
C ARG A 186 -10.90 2.33 -15.81
N ASN A 187 -11.69 1.65 -14.98
CA ASN A 187 -11.65 1.78 -13.54
C ASN A 187 -12.25 0.54 -12.86
N ILE A 188 -11.80 0.26 -11.64
CA ILE A 188 -12.36 -0.76 -10.75
C ILE A 188 -12.64 -0.11 -9.40
N SER A 189 -13.88 -0.22 -8.94
CA SER A 189 -14.29 0.23 -7.61
C SER A 189 -14.91 -0.91 -6.82
N PHE A 190 -14.40 -1.12 -5.60
CA PHE A 190 -14.96 -2.06 -4.63
C PHE A 190 -16.05 -1.44 -3.76
N ARG A 191 -16.22 -0.12 -3.81
CA ARG A 191 -17.29 0.60 -3.13
C ARG A 191 -18.12 1.31 -4.19
N GLY A 192 -19.33 0.82 -4.43
CA GLY A 192 -20.34 1.60 -5.13
C GLY A 192 -20.66 2.84 -4.30
N LYS A 193 -20.77 3.99 -4.98
CA LYS A 193 -21.38 5.20 -4.43
C LYS A 193 -22.64 5.49 -5.21
#